data_AF-A0A2E2EEU2-F1
#
_entry.id   AF-A0A2E2EEU2-F1
#
_cell.length_a   1.000
_cell.length_b   1.000
_cell.length_c   1.000
_cell.angle_alpha   90.00
_cell.angle_beta   90.00
_cell.angle_gamma   90.00
#
_symmetry.space_group_name_H-M   'P 1'
#
loop_
_entity.id
_entity.type
_entity.pdbx_description
1 polymer ?
#
loop_
_entity_poly.entity_id
_entity_poly.type
_entity_poly.pdbx_seq_one_letter_code
_entity_poly.pdbx_strand_id
1 'polypeptide(L)'
;MLRSKKNREVNIFSASVVDLFASGLGVFLIVAIIALVNQKKENEAAGNLKVAKQKSNMMTLDSNQEVKLKNNISQLQKEIVELKTQMMRLKENQGSFEDEITYKMKIESLKVDLARANETAKNEKEQLERQLEQQKMKVSELNKKVEQIKNTFVNDQSEQLNPIYLDYKVGSRIRLENVHFYPGTERPIEPYASREVADLAKFLMKNPKVTIEVSGHIYETKKAIEQGKADDIYNLSGRRAKAVCKMLEGYGIAPERLQCLGYGANRPIHLTNDQYSEEAQKNRRVEVEILSK
;
A
#
# COMPACT_ATOMS: atom_id res chain seq x y z
N MET A 1 49.36 24.27 -38.32
CA MET A 1 47.88 24.29 -38.23
C MET A 1 47.42 23.15 -37.32
N LEU A 2 47.10 23.45 -36.06
CA LEU A 2 46.61 22.47 -35.08
C LEU A 2 45.11 22.29 -35.26
N ARG A 3 44.69 21.07 -35.62
CA ARG A 3 43.29 20.69 -35.80
C ARG A 3 42.70 20.38 -34.42
N SER A 4 41.90 21.31 -33.89
CA SER A 4 41.18 21.16 -32.62
C SER A 4 40.24 19.94 -32.69
N LYS A 5 40.51 18.92 -31.86
CA LYS A 5 39.56 17.85 -31.57
C LYS A 5 38.48 18.43 -30.65
N LYS A 6 37.32 18.73 -31.22
CA LYS A 6 36.12 19.09 -30.46
C LYS A 6 35.63 17.82 -29.75
N ASN A 7 35.90 17.70 -28.44
CA ASN A 7 35.25 16.71 -27.60
C ASN A 7 33.74 16.97 -27.65
N ARG A 8 32.98 16.03 -28.22
CA ARG A 8 31.55 15.96 -27.99
C ARG A 8 31.37 15.37 -26.59
N GLU A 9 31.02 16.22 -25.63
CA GLU A 9 30.40 15.73 -24.40
C GLU A 9 29.12 15.00 -24.81
N VAL A 10 29.14 13.67 -24.70
CA VAL A 10 27.94 12.85 -24.87
C VAL A 10 27.12 13.07 -23.61
N ASN A 11 26.15 13.97 -23.70
CA ASN A 11 25.23 14.24 -22.62
C ASN A 11 24.30 13.02 -22.48
N ILE A 12 24.62 12.13 -21.52
CA ILE A 12 23.95 10.82 -21.35
C ILE A 12 22.48 11.00 -20.85
N PHE A 13 22.07 12.23 -20.52
CA PHE A 13 20.73 12.56 -20.02
C PHE A 13 19.71 12.98 -21.09
N SER A 14 20.06 12.94 -22.38
CA SER A 14 19.12 13.26 -23.48
C SER A 14 18.67 12.04 -24.31
N ALA A 15 19.01 10.82 -23.89
CA ALA A 15 18.49 9.63 -24.54
C ALA A 15 16.98 9.56 -24.29
N SER A 16 16.19 9.54 -25.37
CA SER A 16 14.76 9.29 -25.25
C SER A 16 14.58 7.92 -24.59
N VAL A 17 13.55 7.77 -23.76
CA VAL A 17 13.14 6.46 -23.23
C VAL A 17 13.01 5.42 -24.37
N VAL A 18 12.71 5.89 -25.59
CA VAL A 18 12.66 5.13 -26.84
C VAL A 18 14.03 4.52 -27.23
N ASP A 19 15.13 5.24 -27.08
CA ASP A 19 16.49 4.77 -27.42
C ASP A 19 16.99 3.66 -26.46
N LEU A 20 16.51 3.71 -25.21
CA LEU A 20 16.81 2.69 -24.20
C LEU A 20 16.09 1.37 -24.49
N PHE A 21 14.87 1.42 -25.05
CA PHE A 21 14.09 0.22 -25.40
C PHE A 21 14.58 -0.48 -26.68
N ALA A 22 15.10 0.27 -27.65
CA ALA A 22 15.59 -0.28 -28.93
C ALA A 22 16.96 -1.01 -28.83
N SER A 23 17.75 -0.76 -27.78
CA SER A 23 19.17 -1.13 -27.72
C SER A 23 19.50 -2.47 -27.04
N GLY A 24 18.52 -3.33 -26.75
CA GLY A 24 18.72 -4.59 -25.99
C GLY A 24 19.01 -4.39 -24.49
N LEU A 25 19.58 -3.23 -24.13
CA LEU A 25 19.74 -2.71 -22.77
C LEU A 25 18.38 -2.54 -22.07
N GLY A 26 17.34 -2.17 -22.82
CA GLY A 26 15.96 -2.08 -22.34
C GLY A 26 15.37 -3.40 -21.89
N VAL A 27 15.74 -4.53 -22.51
CA VAL A 27 15.29 -5.87 -22.07
C VAL A 27 15.93 -6.23 -20.74
N PHE A 28 17.23 -5.96 -20.58
CA PHE A 28 17.92 -6.12 -19.29
C PHE A 28 17.34 -5.20 -18.21
N LEU A 29 17.00 -3.96 -18.56
CA LEU A 29 16.37 -3.02 -17.64
C LEU A 29 14.96 -3.50 -17.25
N ILE A 30 14.18 -4.06 -18.18
CA ILE A 30 12.87 -4.66 -17.91
C ILE A 30 13.03 -5.88 -16.99
N VAL A 31 13.98 -6.79 -17.25
CA VAL A 31 14.25 -7.95 -16.38
C VAL A 31 14.70 -7.49 -14.99
N ALA A 32 15.56 -6.47 -14.91
CA ALA A 32 16.00 -5.86 -13.65
C ALA A 32 14.83 -5.18 -12.92
N ILE A 33 13.94 -4.48 -13.62
CA ILE A 33 12.74 -3.87 -13.04
C ILE A 33 11.75 -4.94 -12.59
N ILE A 34 11.55 -6.03 -13.35
CA ILE A 34 10.72 -7.16 -12.93
C ILE A 34 11.31 -7.82 -11.69
N ALA A 35 12.62 -8.04 -11.65
CA ALA A 35 13.32 -8.55 -10.49
C ALA A 35 13.16 -7.61 -9.28
N LEU A 36 13.31 -6.30 -9.46
CA LEU A 36 13.13 -5.29 -8.41
C LEU A 36 11.66 -5.17 -7.96
N VAL A 37 10.69 -5.33 -8.86
CA VAL A 37 9.25 -5.30 -8.56
C VAL A 37 8.83 -6.57 -7.83
N ASN A 38 9.37 -7.73 -8.21
CA ASN A 38 9.17 -8.98 -7.49
C ASN A 38 9.84 -8.92 -6.12
N GLN A 39 11.05 -8.38 -6.03
CA GLN A 39 11.73 -8.13 -4.76
C GLN A 39 10.94 -7.13 -3.89
N LYS A 40 10.36 -6.08 -4.47
CA LYS A 40 9.51 -5.12 -3.74
C LYS A 40 8.22 -5.76 -3.26
N LYS A 41 7.55 -6.58 -4.07
CA LYS A 41 6.36 -7.35 -3.66
C LYS A 41 6.68 -8.36 -2.57
N GLU A 42 7.81 -9.06 -2.68
CA GLU A 42 8.31 -9.96 -1.65
C GLU A 42 8.67 -9.19 -0.38
N ASN A 43 9.26 -8.00 -0.49
CA ASN A 43 9.59 -7.14 0.65
C ASN A 43 8.35 -6.50 1.30
N GLU A 44 7.32 -6.14 0.54
CA GLU A 44 6.03 -5.63 1.02
C GLU A 44 5.20 -6.76 1.64
N ALA A 45 5.15 -7.93 1.02
CA ALA A 45 4.53 -9.12 1.58
C ALA A 45 5.27 -9.59 2.83
N ALA A 46 6.61 -9.59 2.83
CA ALA A 46 7.43 -9.87 3.99
C ALA A 46 7.28 -8.79 5.06
N GLY A 47 7.11 -7.52 4.69
CA GLY A 47 6.84 -6.40 5.60
C GLY A 47 5.49 -6.54 6.28
N ASN A 48 4.42 -6.75 5.51
CA ASN A 48 3.07 -6.97 6.02
C ASN A 48 2.98 -8.26 6.85
N LEU A 49 3.66 -9.33 6.44
CA LEU A 49 3.75 -10.58 7.19
C LEU A 49 4.59 -10.40 8.46
N LYS A 50 5.68 -9.62 8.44
CA LYS A 50 6.46 -9.27 9.64
C LYS A 50 5.64 -8.43 10.61
N VAL A 51 4.88 -7.45 10.13
CA VAL A 51 3.97 -6.62 10.94
C VAL A 51 2.82 -7.47 11.50
N ALA A 52 2.21 -8.32 10.70
CA ALA A 52 1.15 -9.23 11.16
C ALA A 52 1.68 -10.28 12.14
N LYS A 53 2.86 -10.86 11.90
CA LYS A 53 3.54 -11.77 12.84
C LYS A 53 4.00 -11.06 14.11
N GLN A 54 4.48 -9.82 14.04
CA GLN A 54 4.80 -9.03 15.23
C GLN A 54 3.53 -8.71 16.02
N LYS A 55 2.45 -8.32 15.35
CA LYS A 55 1.17 -8.03 15.99
C LYS A 55 0.54 -9.28 16.60
N SER A 56 0.60 -10.42 15.91
CA SER A 56 0.12 -11.69 16.45
C SER A 56 1.00 -12.20 17.58
N ASN A 57 2.33 -12.17 17.44
CA ASN A 57 3.25 -12.59 18.49
C ASN A 57 3.17 -11.69 19.73
N MET A 58 2.93 -10.39 19.54
CA MET A 58 2.71 -9.45 20.64
C MET A 58 1.36 -9.72 21.32
N MET A 59 0.28 -9.95 20.57
CA MET A 59 -1.01 -10.35 21.13
C MET A 59 -0.99 -11.72 21.84
N THR A 60 -0.23 -12.70 21.33
CA THR A 60 -0.19 -14.06 21.88
C THR A 60 0.77 -14.22 23.07
N LEU A 61 1.88 -13.47 23.12
CA LEU A 61 2.73 -13.43 24.32
C LEU A 61 1.99 -12.77 25.49
N ASP A 62 1.34 -11.63 25.23
CA ASP A 62 0.67 -10.81 26.25
C ASP A 62 -0.53 -11.55 26.87
N SER A 63 -1.31 -12.25 26.03
CA SER A 63 -2.45 -13.05 26.49
C SER A 63 -2.05 -14.30 27.28
N ASN A 64 -0.96 -14.97 26.90
CA ASN A 64 -0.61 -16.27 27.50
C ASN A 64 0.01 -16.14 28.88
N GLN A 65 0.80 -15.09 29.14
CA GLN A 65 1.41 -14.85 30.45
C GLN A 65 0.40 -14.34 31.47
N GLU A 66 -0.44 -13.37 31.08
CA GLU A 66 -1.49 -12.82 31.94
C GLU A 66 -2.53 -13.89 32.32
N VAL A 67 -2.96 -14.72 31.36
CA VAL A 67 -3.87 -15.84 31.62
C VAL A 67 -3.26 -16.86 32.57
N LYS A 68 -1.95 -17.16 32.44
CA LYS A 68 -1.25 -18.10 33.32
C LYS A 68 -1.15 -17.57 34.76
N LEU A 69 -0.85 -16.29 34.95
CA LEU A 69 -0.82 -15.66 36.28
C LEU A 69 -2.20 -15.63 36.93
N LYS A 70 -3.25 -15.24 36.18
CA LYS A 70 -4.64 -15.25 36.67
C LYS A 70 -5.09 -16.63 37.10
N ASN A 71 -4.76 -17.66 36.32
CA ASN A 71 -5.09 -19.04 36.65
C ASN A 71 -4.37 -19.51 37.92
N ASN A 72 -3.09 -19.16 38.10
CA ASN A 72 -2.34 -19.51 39.31
C ASN A 72 -2.93 -18.81 40.57
N ILE A 73 -3.23 -17.52 40.48
CA ILE A 73 -3.87 -16.76 41.57
C ILE A 73 -5.23 -17.40 41.93
N SER A 74 -6.05 -17.76 40.93
CA SER A 74 -7.34 -18.41 41.14
C SER A 74 -7.19 -19.79 41.82
N GLN A 75 -6.19 -20.58 41.43
CA GLN A 75 -5.90 -21.88 42.06
C GLN A 75 -5.49 -21.72 43.52
N LEU A 76 -4.56 -20.81 43.82
CA LEU A 76 -4.13 -20.52 45.19
C LEU A 76 -5.29 -20.05 46.07
N GLN A 77 -6.18 -19.19 45.54
CA GLN A 77 -7.39 -18.76 46.26
C GLN A 77 -8.31 -19.94 46.57
N LYS A 78 -8.51 -20.83 45.60
CA LYS A 78 -9.35 -22.01 45.77
C LYS A 78 -8.80 -22.95 46.84
N GLU A 79 -7.49 -23.20 46.82
CA GLU A 79 -6.83 -24.09 47.81
C GLU A 79 -6.90 -23.50 49.23
N ILE A 80 -6.74 -22.18 49.39
CA ILE A 80 -6.92 -21.50 50.68
C ILE A 80 -8.35 -21.68 51.20
N VAL A 81 -9.36 -21.56 50.34
CA VAL A 81 -10.78 -21.72 50.72
C VAL A 81 -11.07 -23.16 51.12
N GLU A 82 -10.55 -24.14 50.38
CA GLU A 82 -10.70 -25.56 50.71
C GLU A 82 -10.07 -25.91 52.06
N LEU A 83 -8.82 -25.47 52.30
CA LEU A 83 -8.13 -25.72 53.57
C LEU A 83 -8.83 -25.03 54.75
N LYS A 84 -9.35 -23.80 54.57
CA LYS A 84 -10.16 -23.13 55.58
C LYS A 84 -11.43 -23.91 55.92
N THR A 85 -12.08 -24.49 54.91
CA THR A 85 -13.30 -25.29 55.08
C THR A 85 -13.00 -26.58 55.84
N GLN A 86 -11.89 -27.26 55.49
CA GLN A 86 -11.43 -28.45 56.21
C GLN A 86 -11.09 -28.13 57.67
N MET A 87 -10.39 -27.02 57.92
CA MET A 87 -10.07 -26.55 59.27
C MET A 87 -11.34 -26.24 60.09
N MET A 88 -12.37 -25.64 59.47
CA MET A 88 -13.65 -25.34 60.14
C MET A 88 -14.37 -26.63 60.56
N ARG A 89 -14.45 -27.62 59.67
CA ARG A 89 -15.05 -28.94 59.98
C ARG A 89 -14.29 -29.69 61.08
N LEU A 90 -12.95 -29.60 61.09
CA LEU A 90 -12.13 -30.20 62.13
C LEU A 90 -12.40 -29.57 63.50
N LYS A 91 -12.60 -28.25 63.56
CA LYS A 91 -12.97 -27.56 64.81
C LYS A 91 -14.34 -27.97 65.32
N GLU A 92 -15.33 -28.11 64.44
CA GLU A 92 -16.68 -28.55 64.79
C GLU A 92 -16.68 -29.98 65.35
N ASN A 93 -15.81 -30.85 64.83
CA ASN A 93 -15.71 -32.26 65.23
C ASN A 93 -14.72 -32.54 66.38
N GLN A 94 -14.20 -31.52 67.06
CA GLN A 94 -13.15 -31.66 68.10
C GLN A 94 -11.94 -32.48 67.62
N GLY A 95 -11.49 -32.23 66.39
CA GLY A 95 -10.35 -32.91 65.77
C GLY A 95 -9.00 -32.63 66.45
N SER A 96 -7.95 -33.35 66.03
CA SER A 96 -6.61 -33.25 66.61
C SER A 96 -6.05 -31.82 66.52
N PHE A 97 -5.47 -31.36 67.64
CA PHE A 97 -4.80 -30.06 67.73
C PHE A 97 -3.60 -29.96 66.76
N GLU A 98 -2.89 -31.07 66.53
CA GLU A 98 -1.77 -31.13 65.57
C GLU A 98 -2.24 -30.89 64.13
N ASP A 99 -3.42 -31.41 63.76
CA ASP A 99 -4.01 -31.18 62.44
C ASP A 99 -4.39 -29.70 62.28
N GLU A 100 -4.99 -29.08 63.31
CA GLU A 100 -5.33 -27.64 63.27
C GLU A 100 -4.09 -26.76 63.07
N ILE A 101 -2.98 -27.06 63.75
CA ILE A 101 -1.71 -26.35 63.57
C ILE A 101 -1.21 -26.52 62.13
N THR A 102 -1.27 -27.74 61.60
CA THR A 102 -0.84 -28.06 60.23
C THR A 102 -1.63 -27.27 59.18
N TYR A 103 -2.96 -27.23 59.30
CA TYR A 103 -3.80 -26.44 58.39
C TYR A 103 -3.51 -24.94 58.51
N LYS A 104 -3.30 -24.41 59.72
CA LYS A 104 -2.95 -23.00 59.90
C LYS A 104 -1.62 -22.64 59.24
N MET A 105 -0.59 -23.47 59.43
CA MET A 105 0.71 -23.25 58.80
C MET A 105 0.62 -23.27 57.27
N LYS A 106 -0.14 -24.22 56.70
CA LYS A 106 -0.33 -24.31 55.25
C LYS A 106 -1.15 -23.15 54.68
N ILE A 107 -2.16 -22.67 55.41
CA ILE A 107 -2.92 -21.47 55.02
C ILE A 107 -2.02 -20.23 55.03
N GLU A 108 -1.18 -20.06 56.05
CA GLU A 108 -0.26 -18.92 56.11
C GLU A 108 0.80 -18.97 55.00
N SER A 109 1.37 -20.14 54.69
CA SER A 109 2.31 -20.24 53.56
C SER A 109 1.64 -19.88 52.24
N LEU A 110 0.42 -20.38 51.99
CA LEU A 110 -0.32 -20.08 50.76
C LEU A 110 -0.74 -18.61 50.66
N LYS A 111 -1.04 -17.93 51.79
CA LYS A 111 -1.30 -16.49 51.78
C LYS A 111 -0.05 -15.70 51.39
N VAL A 112 1.13 -16.09 51.86
CA VAL A 112 2.40 -15.48 51.47
C VAL A 112 2.64 -15.66 49.97
N ASP A 113 2.40 -16.86 49.43
CA ASP A 113 2.56 -17.12 48.00
C ASP A 113 1.54 -16.36 47.14
N LEU A 114 0.28 -16.24 47.61
CA LEU A 114 -0.73 -15.40 46.98
C LEU A 114 -0.31 -13.92 46.95
N ALA A 115 0.24 -13.41 48.05
CA ALA A 115 0.73 -12.03 48.12
C ALA A 115 1.85 -11.78 47.10
N ARG A 116 2.84 -12.70 47.02
CA ARG A 116 3.91 -12.63 46.02
C ARG A 116 3.38 -12.70 44.58
N ALA A 117 2.42 -13.58 44.31
CA ALA A 117 1.83 -13.72 42.98
C ALA A 117 1.07 -12.45 42.55
N ASN A 118 0.33 -11.83 43.47
CA ASN A 118 -0.37 -10.56 43.22
C ASN A 118 0.59 -9.39 42.99
N GLU A 119 1.67 -9.32 43.76
CA GLU A 119 2.72 -8.31 43.56
C GLU A 119 3.41 -8.47 42.21
N THR A 120 3.72 -9.71 41.82
CA THR A 120 4.26 -10.03 40.49
C THR A 120 3.32 -9.58 39.38
N ALA A 121 2.03 -9.93 39.48
CA ALA A 121 1.02 -9.53 38.49
C ALA A 121 0.90 -8.00 38.36
N LYS A 122 0.99 -7.28 39.48
CA LYS A 122 0.94 -5.82 39.51
C LYS A 122 2.15 -5.22 38.76
N ASN A 123 3.35 -5.71 39.05
CA ASN A 123 4.57 -5.22 38.43
C ASN A 123 4.59 -5.48 36.90
N GLU A 124 4.16 -6.68 36.47
CA GLU A 124 4.03 -7.00 35.04
C GLU A 124 3.01 -6.10 34.34
N LYS A 125 1.86 -5.85 34.96
CA LYS A 125 0.85 -4.93 34.43
C LYS A 125 1.39 -3.51 34.26
N GLU A 126 2.07 -2.98 35.28
CA GLU A 126 2.67 -1.65 35.21
C GLU A 126 3.75 -1.56 34.11
N GLN A 127 4.51 -2.64 33.88
CA GLN A 127 5.49 -2.69 32.80
C GLN A 127 4.82 -2.68 31.41
N LEU A 128 3.74 -3.44 31.23
CA LEU A 128 2.97 -3.47 29.99
C LEU A 128 2.33 -2.11 29.68
N GLU A 129 1.76 -1.44 30.69
CA GLU A 129 1.18 -0.10 30.52
C GLU A 129 2.24 0.91 30.06
N ARG A 130 3.47 0.84 30.61
CA ARG A 130 4.59 1.69 30.16
C ARG A 130 4.98 1.39 28.70
N GLN A 131 5.04 0.12 28.31
CA GLN A 131 5.36 -0.27 26.93
C GLN A 131 4.27 0.21 25.95
N LEU A 132 3.01 0.08 26.32
CA LEU A 132 1.89 0.54 25.52
C LEU A 132 1.95 2.06 25.30
N GLU A 133 2.28 2.83 26.33
CA GLU A 133 2.41 4.28 26.22
C GLU A 133 3.57 4.69 25.31
N GLN A 134 4.71 4.01 25.42
CA GLN A 134 5.85 4.21 24.49
C GLN A 134 5.45 3.92 23.04
N GLN A 135 4.67 2.87 22.79
CA GLN A 135 4.18 2.54 21.46
C GLN A 135 3.23 3.62 20.92
N LYS A 136 2.29 4.12 21.74
CA LYS A 136 1.39 5.21 21.35
C LYS A 136 2.15 6.48 20.97
N MET A 137 3.18 6.84 21.74
CA MET A 137 4.04 7.98 21.45
C MET A 137 4.77 7.81 20.11
N LYS A 138 5.31 6.62 19.85
CA LYS A 138 5.96 6.30 18.56
C LYS A 138 4.99 6.39 17.38
N VAL A 139 3.77 5.89 17.52
CA VAL A 139 2.72 6.01 16.49
C VAL A 139 2.36 7.48 16.23
N SER A 140 2.21 8.27 17.29
CA SER A 140 1.97 9.72 17.17
C SER A 140 3.09 10.42 16.41
N GLU A 141 4.35 10.10 16.70
CA GLU A 141 5.51 10.65 16.00
C GLU A 141 5.54 10.24 14.51
N LEU A 142 5.28 8.96 14.21
CA LEU A 142 5.15 8.46 12.85
C LEU A 142 4.04 9.20 12.08
N ASN A 143 2.88 9.41 12.70
CA ASN A 143 1.78 10.15 12.09
C ASN A 143 2.17 11.61 11.79
N LYS A 144 2.90 12.27 12.69
CA LYS A 144 3.42 13.62 12.42
C LYS A 144 4.40 13.63 11.24
N LYS A 145 5.29 12.64 11.13
CA LYS A 145 6.20 12.51 9.99
C LYS A 145 5.45 12.27 8.67
N VAL A 146 4.41 11.45 8.69
CA VAL A 146 3.54 11.22 7.52
C VAL A 146 2.88 12.53 7.09
N GLU A 147 2.40 13.34 8.02
CA GLU A 147 1.74 14.61 7.70
C GLU A 147 2.72 15.66 7.18
N GLN A 148 3.93 15.72 7.74
CA GLN A 148 5.02 16.55 7.21
C GLN A 148 5.39 16.15 5.79
N ILE A 149 5.50 14.84 5.52
CA ILE A 149 5.75 14.32 4.17
C ILE A 149 4.65 14.79 3.22
N LYS A 150 3.37 14.61 3.56
CA LYS A 150 2.25 15.09 2.73
C LYS A 150 2.34 16.59 2.43
N ASN A 151 2.62 17.41 3.43
CA ASN A 151 2.70 18.87 3.25
C ASN A 151 3.87 19.29 2.37
N THR A 152 5.02 18.60 2.46
CA THR A 152 6.16 18.84 1.55
C THR A 152 5.82 18.44 0.11
N PHE A 153 5.04 17.37 -0.10
CA PHE A 153 4.56 16.99 -1.43
C PHE A 153 3.52 17.94 -2.01
N VAL A 154 2.76 18.66 -1.18
CA VAL A 154 1.74 19.64 -1.60
C VAL A 154 2.36 21.01 -1.93
N ASN A 155 3.39 21.44 -1.22
CA ASN A 155 3.98 22.77 -1.40
C ASN A 155 5.00 22.90 -2.55
N ASP A 156 5.48 21.79 -3.13
CA ASP A 156 6.47 21.79 -4.23
C ASP A 156 5.84 21.75 -5.64
N GLN A 157 4.50 21.78 -5.74
CA GLN A 157 3.80 21.99 -7.00
C GLN A 157 2.89 23.21 -6.87
N SER A 158 3.32 24.32 -7.46
CA SER A 158 2.50 25.52 -7.61
C SER A 158 1.09 25.17 -8.09
N GLU A 159 0.10 25.90 -7.56
CA GLU A 159 -1.33 25.78 -7.89
C GLU A 159 -1.69 25.99 -9.38
N GLN A 160 -0.69 26.17 -10.24
CA GLN A 160 -0.85 26.28 -11.68
C GLN A 160 -1.19 24.91 -12.27
N LEU A 161 -2.45 24.78 -12.70
CA LEU A 161 -2.87 23.72 -13.59
C LEU A 161 -1.91 23.64 -14.78
N ASN A 162 -1.54 22.42 -15.18
CA ASN A 162 -0.81 22.20 -16.42
C ASN A 162 -1.53 22.96 -17.56
N PRO A 163 -0.82 23.81 -18.35
CA PRO A 163 -1.44 24.69 -19.34
C PRO A 163 -2.39 23.99 -20.32
N ILE A 164 -2.19 22.69 -20.54
CA ILE A 164 -3.04 21.84 -21.38
C ILE A 164 -4.52 21.82 -20.94
N TYR A 165 -4.82 22.18 -19.69
CA TYR A 165 -6.16 22.22 -19.13
C TYR A 165 -6.79 23.62 -19.06
N LEU A 166 -6.13 24.66 -19.56
CA LEU A 166 -6.61 26.06 -19.45
C LEU A 166 -7.61 26.47 -20.53
N ASP A 167 -7.58 25.85 -21.73
CA ASP A 167 -8.47 26.18 -22.87
C ASP A 167 -9.20 24.93 -23.40
N TYR A 168 -10.01 24.31 -22.54
CA TYR A 168 -10.76 23.10 -22.89
C TYR A 168 -12.18 23.42 -23.39
N LYS A 169 -12.63 22.67 -24.39
CA LYS A 169 -14.00 22.70 -24.93
C LYS A 169 -14.58 21.28 -24.85
N VAL A 170 -15.90 21.17 -24.93
CA VAL A 170 -16.54 19.86 -25.13
C VAL A 170 -16.02 19.27 -26.45
N GLY A 171 -15.62 18.00 -26.42
CA GLY A 171 -14.92 17.30 -27.50
C GLY A 171 -13.40 17.51 -27.54
N SER A 172 -12.83 18.35 -26.66
CA SER A 172 -11.36 18.46 -26.54
C SER A 172 -10.79 17.12 -26.06
N ARG A 173 -9.80 16.61 -26.79
CA ARG A 173 -9.08 15.39 -26.43
C ARG A 173 -7.65 15.71 -25.98
N ILE A 174 -7.28 15.19 -24.83
CA ILE A 174 -6.01 15.43 -24.15
C ILE A 174 -5.32 14.07 -24.00
N ARG A 175 -4.07 13.95 -24.46
CA ARG A 175 -3.28 12.74 -24.25
C ARG A 175 -2.56 12.83 -22.90
N LEU A 176 -2.60 11.75 -22.12
CA LEU A 176 -1.80 11.61 -20.91
C LEU A 176 -0.41 11.09 -21.30
N GLU A 177 0.58 11.98 -21.30
CA GLU A 177 1.93 11.72 -21.85
C GLU A 177 2.78 10.83 -20.94
N ASN A 178 2.52 10.86 -19.63
CA ASN A 178 3.27 10.17 -18.59
C ASN A 178 2.52 8.96 -18.01
N VAL A 179 1.28 8.72 -18.44
CA VAL A 179 0.53 7.50 -18.12
C VAL A 179 0.95 6.38 -19.07
N HIS A 180 1.93 5.60 -18.61
CA HIS A 180 2.39 4.38 -19.27
C HIS A 180 2.11 3.15 -18.40
N PHE A 181 2.13 1.97 -19.03
CA PHE A 181 1.84 0.70 -18.38
C PHE A 181 2.95 -0.31 -18.63
N TYR A 182 3.13 -1.24 -17.69
CA TYR A 182 3.99 -2.39 -17.94
C TYR A 182 3.48 -3.21 -19.13
N PRO A 183 4.37 -3.75 -19.98
CA PRO A 183 3.99 -4.50 -21.17
C PRO A 183 2.96 -5.59 -20.88
N GLY A 184 1.88 -5.65 -21.69
CA GLY A 184 0.81 -6.64 -21.54
C GLY A 184 -0.12 -6.46 -20.32
N THR A 185 0.06 -5.42 -19.51
CA THR A 185 -0.72 -5.21 -18.29
C THR A 185 -1.42 -3.85 -18.25
N GLU A 186 -2.37 -3.73 -17.32
CA GLU A 186 -3.04 -2.52 -16.86
C GLU A 186 -2.33 -1.85 -15.68
N ARG A 187 -1.16 -2.34 -15.27
CA ARG A 187 -0.41 -1.77 -14.15
C ARG A 187 0.32 -0.49 -14.59
N PRO A 188 -0.03 0.70 -14.06
CA PRO A 188 0.66 1.93 -14.41
C PRO A 188 2.11 1.94 -13.92
N ILE A 189 2.97 2.70 -14.59
CA ILE A 189 4.36 2.92 -14.18
C ILE A 189 4.42 4.12 -13.24
N GLU A 190 4.76 3.83 -11.98
CA GLU A 190 4.82 4.84 -10.91
C GLU A 190 6.24 5.41 -10.73
N PRO A 191 6.39 6.66 -10.23
CA PRO A 191 5.32 7.58 -9.77
C PRO A 191 4.74 8.46 -10.88
N TYR A 192 5.17 8.28 -12.13
CA TYR A 192 4.83 9.17 -13.25
C TYR A 192 3.34 9.20 -13.55
N ALA A 193 2.70 8.03 -13.60
CA ALA A 193 1.26 7.93 -13.82
C ALA A 193 0.46 8.63 -12.72
N SER A 194 0.76 8.40 -11.44
CA SER A 194 0.05 9.06 -10.35
C SER A 194 0.18 10.57 -10.37
N ARG A 195 1.35 11.11 -10.75
CA ARG A 195 1.54 12.57 -10.84
C ARG A 195 0.64 13.21 -11.89
N GLU A 196 0.63 12.66 -13.11
CA GLU A 196 -0.18 13.22 -14.19
C GLU A 196 -1.69 13.04 -13.93
N VAL A 197 -2.09 11.90 -13.38
CA VAL A 197 -3.49 11.67 -12.99
C VAL A 197 -3.92 12.59 -11.85
N ALA A 198 -3.03 12.92 -10.91
CA ALA A 198 -3.31 13.90 -9.87
C ALA A 198 -3.58 15.29 -10.45
N ASP A 199 -2.84 15.71 -11.49
CA ASP A 199 -3.08 16.99 -12.15
C ASP A 199 -4.42 17.02 -12.89
N LEU A 200 -4.80 15.91 -13.54
CA LEU A 200 -6.14 15.74 -14.11
C LEU A 200 -7.23 15.78 -13.02
N ALA A 201 -7.00 15.14 -11.87
CA ALA A 201 -7.94 15.18 -10.75
C ALA A 201 -8.12 16.61 -10.21
N LYS A 202 -7.04 17.38 -10.03
CA LYS A 202 -7.10 18.80 -9.65
C LYS A 202 -7.95 19.61 -10.63
N PHE A 203 -7.79 19.37 -11.93
CA PHE A 203 -8.62 19.98 -12.97
C PHE A 203 -10.10 19.64 -12.80
N LEU A 204 -10.44 18.36 -12.62
CA LEU A 204 -11.82 17.90 -12.47
C LEU A 204 -12.47 18.38 -11.16
N MET A 205 -11.69 18.55 -10.09
CA MET A 205 -12.15 19.13 -8.83
C MET A 205 -12.49 20.62 -8.99
N LYS A 206 -11.63 21.37 -9.69
CA LYS A 206 -11.86 22.80 -9.98
C LYS A 206 -13.06 23.01 -10.92
N ASN A 207 -13.44 22.00 -11.71
CA ASN A 207 -14.53 22.05 -12.68
C ASN A 207 -15.57 20.94 -12.40
N PRO A 208 -16.43 21.06 -11.37
CA PRO A 208 -17.28 19.97 -10.89
C PRO A 208 -18.35 19.50 -11.88
N LYS A 209 -18.75 20.34 -12.85
CA LYS A 209 -19.72 20.00 -13.90
C LYS A 209 -19.10 19.24 -15.08
N VAL A 210 -17.77 19.21 -15.16
CA VAL A 210 -17.08 18.53 -16.25
C VAL A 210 -17.20 17.03 -16.09
N THR A 211 -17.63 16.35 -17.16
CA THR A 211 -17.58 14.89 -17.30
C THR A 211 -16.60 14.53 -18.41
N ILE A 212 -15.94 13.39 -18.26
CA ILE A 212 -14.88 12.96 -19.19
C ILE A 212 -15.00 11.51 -19.61
N GLU A 213 -14.53 11.23 -20.81
CA GLU A 213 -14.20 9.88 -21.27
C GLU A 213 -12.69 9.66 -21.15
N VAL A 214 -12.28 8.66 -20.39
CA VAL A 214 -10.92 8.13 -20.36
C VAL A 214 -10.85 6.94 -21.31
N SER A 215 -9.99 7.04 -22.32
CA SER A 215 -9.94 6.08 -23.42
C SER A 215 -8.57 5.48 -23.60
N GLY A 216 -8.49 4.16 -23.50
CA GLY A 216 -7.26 3.40 -23.69
C GLY A 216 -7.09 2.94 -25.14
N HIS A 217 -5.83 2.92 -25.58
CA HIS A 217 -5.44 2.45 -26.90
C HIS A 217 -4.25 1.48 -26.80
N ILE A 218 -4.23 0.48 -27.68
CA ILE A 218 -3.09 -0.43 -27.83
C ILE A 218 -2.47 -0.27 -29.21
N TYR A 219 -1.25 -0.77 -29.36
CA TYR A 219 -0.60 -0.88 -30.65
C TYR A 219 -0.93 -2.24 -31.27
N GLU A 220 -1.16 -2.21 -32.58
CA GLU A 220 -1.12 -3.38 -33.45
C GLU A 220 -0.43 -2.97 -34.77
N THR A 221 0.20 -3.94 -35.44
CA THR A 221 0.86 -3.76 -36.72
C THR A 221 -0.12 -3.29 -37.79
N LYS A 222 0.37 -2.43 -38.71
CA LYS A 222 -0.38 -1.98 -39.89
C LYS A 222 -0.99 -3.17 -40.63
N LYS A 223 -0.20 -4.23 -40.86
CA LYS A 223 -0.66 -5.44 -41.55
C LYS A 223 -1.85 -6.11 -40.85
N ALA A 224 -1.84 -6.23 -39.52
CA ALA A 224 -2.93 -6.85 -38.79
C ALA A 224 -4.18 -5.95 -38.78
N ILE A 225 -4.02 -4.63 -38.66
CA ILE A 225 -5.13 -3.67 -38.76
C ILE A 225 -5.79 -3.76 -40.14
N GLU A 226 -5.02 -3.72 -41.23
CA GLU A 226 -5.54 -3.81 -42.60
C GLU A 226 -6.21 -5.17 -42.90
N GLN A 227 -5.81 -6.22 -42.19
CA GLN A 227 -6.42 -7.56 -42.30
C GLN A 227 -7.65 -7.74 -41.39
N GLY A 228 -8.04 -6.72 -40.61
CA GLY A 228 -9.12 -6.84 -39.63
C GLY A 228 -8.80 -7.80 -38.48
N LYS A 229 -7.52 -7.98 -38.14
CA LYS A 229 -7.02 -8.88 -37.08
C LYS A 229 -6.46 -8.12 -35.88
N ALA A 230 -6.95 -6.90 -35.64
CA ALA A 230 -6.44 -6.00 -34.61
C ALA A 230 -7.32 -5.99 -33.36
N ASP A 231 -7.72 -7.18 -32.92
CA ASP A 231 -8.65 -7.35 -31.81
C ASP A 231 -7.97 -7.13 -30.45
N ASP A 232 -8.65 -6.40 -29.57
CA ASP A 232 -8.25 -6.31 -28.16
C ASP A 232 -8.84 -7.48 -27.36
N ILE A 233 -8.37 -8.70 -27.68
CA ILE A 233 -8.93 -9.96 -27.16
C ILE A 233 -9.02 -9.98 -25.63
N TYR A 234 -8.07 -9.35 -24.94
CA TYR A 234 -8.01 -9.30 -23.48
C TYR A 234 -8.57 -8.01 -22.87
N ASN A 235 -9.24 -7.19 -23.68
CA ASN A 235 -9.71 -5.86 -23.33
C ASN A 235 -8.63 -5.05 -22.57
N LEU A 236 -7.38 -5.14 -23.01
CA LEU A 236 -6.24 -4.52 -22.35
C LEU A 236 -6.38 -2.99 -22.39
N SER A 237 -6.86 -2.44 -23.50
CA SER A 237 -7.10 -1.02 -23.64
C SER A 237 -8.15 -0.52 -22.64
N GLY A 238 -9.27 -1.25 -22.47
CA GLY A 238 -10.31 -0.90 -21.52
C GLY A 238 -9.88 -1.10 -20.06
N ARG A 239 -9.11 -2.15 -19.77
CA ARG A 239 -8.53 -2.35 -18.42
C ARG A 239 -7.58 -1.21 -18.03
N ARG A 240 -6.79 -0.70 -18.97
CA ARG A 240 -5.91 0.47 -18.77
C ARG A 240 -6.71 1.76 -18.51
N ALA A 241 -7.74 2.03 -19.30
CA ALA A 241 -8.63 3.16 -19.05
C ALA A 241 -9.30 3.07 -17.67
N LYS A 242 -9.78 1.87 -17.30
CA LYS A 242 -10.37 1.61 -15.99
C LYS A 242 -9.38 1.80 -14.84
N ALA A 243 -8.10 1.45 -15.03
CA ALA A 243 -7.07 1.70 -14.04
C ALA A 243 -6.90 3.19 -13.76
N VAL A 244 -6.88 4.03 -14.81
CA VAL A 244 -6.81 5.49 -14.67
C VAL A 244 -8.06 6.06 -14.00
N CYS A 245 -9.26 5.60 -14.39
CA CYS A 245 -10.49 6.00 -13.71
C CYS A 245 -10.47 5.66 -12.21
N LYS A 246 -10.02 4.46 -11.83
CA LYS A 246 -9.88 4.09 -10.41
C LYS A 246 -8.90 4.98 -9.66
N MET A 247 -7.84 5.44 -10.32
CA MET A 247 -6.91 6.41 -9.71
C MET A 247 -7.63 7.75 -9.49
N LEU A 248 -8.41 8.25 -10.46
CA LEU A 248 -9.22 9.47 -10.32
C LEU A 248 -10.27 9.34 -9.21
N GLU A 249 -10.95 8.20 -9.10
CA GLU A 249 -11.87 7.89 -7.99
C GLU A 249 -11.13 7.91 -6.64
N GLY A 250 -9.90 7.38 -6.59
CA GLY A 250 -9.04 7.44 -5.41
C GLY A 250 -8.63 8.86 -5.01
N TYR A 251 -8.63 9.81 -5.96
CA TYR A 251 -8.51 11.23 -5.70
C TYR A 251 -9.85 11.89 -5.31
N GLY A 252 -10.98 11.20 -5.35
CA GLY A 252 -12.29 11.72 -4.95
C GLY A 252 -13.14 12.26 -6.09
N ILE A 253 -12.81 11.93 -7.35
CA ILE A 253 -13.71 12.24 -8.48
C ILE A 253 -14.86 11.24 -8.50
N ALA A 254 -16.09 11.74 -8.59
CA ALA A 254 -17.28 10.91 -8.58
C ALA A 254 -17.36 9.99 -9.82
N PRO A 255 -17.66 8.69 -9.67
CA PRO A 255 -17.67 7.73 -10.78
C PRO A 255 -18.61 8.10 -11.93
N GLU A 256 -19.75 8.74 -11.64
CA GLU A 256 -20.72 9.20 -12.64
C GLU A 256 -20.17 10.28 -13.59
N ARG A 257 -19.04 10.90 -13.24
CA ARG A 257 -18.33 11.87 -14.09
C ARG A 257 -17.31 11.23 -15.02
N LEU A 258 -17.08 9.92 -14.90
CA LEU A 258 -16.01 9.19 -15.57
C LEU A 258 -16.59 8.08 -16.45
N GLN A 259 -16.37 8.18 -17.75
CA GLN A 259 -16.62 7.11 -18.70
C GLN A 259 -15.28 6.46 -19.07
N CYS A 260 -15.14 5.14 -18.95
CA CYS A 260 -13.86 4.46 -19.16
C CYS A 260 -13.99 3.45 -20.30
N LEU A 261 -13.39 3.73 -21.45
CA LEU A 261 -13.52 2.92 -22.66
C LEU A 261 -12.17 2.39 -23.16
N GLY A 262 -12.22 1.24 -23.82
CA GLY A 262 -11.11 0.66 -24.56
C GLY A 262 -11.41 0.67 -26.05
N TYR A 263 -10.56 1.30 -26.86
CA TYR A 263 -10.73 1.31 -28.31
C TYR A 263 -9.84 0.28 -29.04
N GLY A 264 -9.09 -0.53 -28.29
CA GLY A 264 -8.15 -1.46 -28.88
C GLY A 264 -7.15 -0.76 -29.80
N ALA A 265 -6.85 -1.40 -30.93
CA ALA A 265 -6.04 -0.81 -31.99
C ALA A 265 -6.87 -0.14 -33.11
N ASN A 266 -8.18 0.06 -32.90
CA ASN A 266 -9.11 0.53 -33.94
C ASN A 266 -9.00 2.04 -34.24
N ARG A 267 -8.23 2.79 -33.45
CA ARG A 267 -8.01 4.24 -33.61
C ARG A 267 -6.50 4.57 -33.55
N PRO A 268 -5.69 4.08 -34.51
CA PRO A 268 -4.26 4.34 -34.53
C PRO A 268 -4.00 5.80 -34.91
N ILE A 269 -3.01 6.43 -34.28
CA ILE A 269 -2.46 7.72 -34.72
C ILE A 269 -1.55 7.49 -35.94
N HIS A 270 -0.76 6.42 -35.89
CA HIS A 270 0.18 6.06 -36.93
C HIS A 270 0.03 4.59 -37.33
N LEU A 271 0.17 4.29 -38.62
CA LEU A 271 0.23 2.91 -39.11
C LEU A 271 1.69 2.53 -39.32
N THR A 272 2.20 1.58 -38.53
CA THR A 272 3.56 1.04 -38.64
C THR A 272 3.55 -0.47 -38.44
N ASN A 273 4.52 -1.17 -39.04
CA ASN A 273 4.77 -2.59 -38.76
C ASN A 273 5.86 -2.78 -37.70
N ASP A 274 6.61 -1.72 -37.38
CA ASP A 274 7.65 -1.76 -36.36
C ASP A 274 7.04 -1.52 -34.97
N GLN A 275 6.96 -2.59 -34.17
CA GLN A 275 6.40 -2.55 -32.82
C GLN A 275 7.20 -1.67 -31.84
N TYR A 276 8.49 -1.46 -32.11
CA TYR A 276 9.41 -0.77 -31.23
C TYR A 276 9.63 0.70 -31.61
N SER A 277 9.01 1.15 -32.71
CA SER A 277 9.14 2.52 -33.16
C SER A 277 8.43 3.53 -32.24
N GLU A 278 8.81 4.80 -32.36
CA GLU A 278 8.16 5.89 -31.63
C GLU A 278 6.67 5.99 -31.97
N GLU A 279 6.31 5.74 -33.24
CA GLU A 279 4.93 5.70 -33.71
C GLU A 279 4.11 4.61 -33.02
N ALA A 280 4.69 3.42 -32.85
CA ALA A 280 4.04 2.33 -32.14
C ALA A 280 3.85 2.67 -30.65
N GLN A 281 4.80 3.39 -30.04
CA GLN A 281 4.66 3.88 -28.67
C GLN A 281 3.56 4.94 -28.55
N LYS A 282 3.48 5.89 -29.50
CA LYS A 282 2.41 6.89 -29.57
C LYS A 282 1.02 6.27 -29.66
N ASN A 283 0.88 5.10 -30.27
CA ASN A 283 -0.39 4.36 -30.30
C ASN A 283 -0.76 3.72 -28.94
N ARG A 284 0.23 3.36 -28.11
CA ARG A 284 0.04 2.81 -26.75
C ARG A 284 -0.18 3.94 -25.73
N ARG A 285 -1.38 4.53 -25.77
CA ARG A 285 -1.70 5.76 -25.03
C ARG A 285 -3.01 5.66 -24.25
N VAL A 286 -3.19 6.60 -23.35
CA VAL A 286 -4.49 6.94 -22.75
C VAL A 286 -4.83 8.38 -23.11
N GLU A 287 -6.07 8.60 -23.51
CA GLU A 287 -6.61 9.91 -23.84
C GLU A 287 -7.77 10.24 -22.91
N VAL A 288 -8.03 11.53 -22.74
CA VAL A 288 -9.15 12.08 -21.99
C VAL A 288 -9.92 13.01 -22.91
N GLU A 289 -11.21 12.77 -23.09
CA GLU A 289 -12.09 13.61 -23.86
C GLU A 289 -13.11 14.28 -22.95
N ILE A 290 -13.32 15.59 -23.12
CA ILE A 290 -14.32 16.34 -22.35
C ILE A 290 -15.72 16.09 -22.97
N LEU A 291 -16.63 15.50 -22.20
CA LEU A 291 -17.98 15.15 -22.69
C LEU A 291 -19.02 16.25 -22.43
N SER A 292 -18.97 16.89 -21.27
CA SER A 292 -19.83 18.03 -20.92
C SER A 292 -19.13 18.97 -19.94
N LYS A 293 -19.65 20.20 -19.77
CA LYS A 293 -19.18 21.19 -18.80
C LYS A 293 -20.31 22.05 -18.24
#